data_AF-A0A420DEN5-F1
#
_entry.id   AF-A0A420DEN5-F1
#
_cell.length_a   1.000
_cell.length_b   1.000
_cell.length_c   1.000
_cell.angle_alpha   90.00
_cell.angle_beta   90.00
_cell.angle_gamma   90.00
#
_symmetry.space_group_name_H-M   'P 1'
#
loop_
_entity.id
_entity.type
_entity.pdbx_description
1 polymer ?
#
loop_
_entity_poly.entity_id
_entity_poly.type
_entity_poly.pdbx_seq_one_letter_code
_entity_poly.pdbx_strand_id
1 'polypeptide(L)'
;MTKKKITYQVKESDVGANYIMAFRPEDYDIFEYRINKPIAVKDPKDNSDFDMHFIVQETDEIKLNSKHSLEYFIPNNIALLLSISDKALKRALAIYKENLNPDKPKNNISIVDKKERVNFLKDKSKYYCDYIEEVETAIVFSYTAIEAFANISIPHNYLYHSKDKAGVIYEKKAIERWTPLVEKVSTILPDTYNTKSIKNKSIFNNFKKLEQYRNAIIHQKSVERADFFKLYFKNNINDICKSSELVIRFFYDAHKETNRINPLWPWLIGNEKDFPIVYDDLSKVRKKE
;
A
#
# COMPACT_ATOMS: atom_id res chain seq x y z
N MET A 1 -6.44 -17.90 26.92
CA MET A 1 -4.99 -18.18 27.01
C MET A 1 -4.25 -16.87 27.11
N THR A 2 -3.54 -16.65 28.21
CA THR A 2 -2.85 -15.39 28.53
C THR A 2 -1.60 -15.25 27.64
N LYS A 3 -1.55 -14.24 26.75
CA LYS A 3 -0.37 -13.94 25.93
C LYS A 3 0.79 -13.52 26.86
N LYS A 4 1.76 -14.41 27.09
CA LYS A 4 2.96 -14.12 27.92
C LYS A 4 3.86 -13.13 27.17
N LYS A 5 4.23 -12.03 27.82
CA LYS A 5 5.27 -11.09 27.35
C LYS A 5 6.63 -11.77 27.50
N ILE A 6 7.16 -12.36 26.44
CA ILE A 6 8.54 -12.85 26.38
C ILE A 6 9.37 -11.80 25.67
N THR A 7 10.28 -11.14 26.39
CA THR A 7 11.14 -10.09 25.85
C THR A 7 12.37 -10.71 25.19
N TYR A 8 12.53 -10.51 23.88
CA TYR A 8 13.73 -10.88 23.14
C TYR A 8 14.62 -9.64 23.06
N GLN A 9 15.83 -9.71 23.61
CA GLN A 9 16.87 -8.72 23.36
C GLN A 9 17.78 -9.24 22.24
N VAL A 10 17.44 -8.89 21.00
CA VAL A 10 18.47 -8.80 19.95
C VAL A 10 19.39 -7.64 20.38
N LYS A 11 20.71 -7.82 20.28
CA LYS A 11 21.70 -6.86 20.80
C LYS A 11 21.31 -5.41 20.48
N GLU A 12 21.25 -4.60 21.52
CA GLU A 12 20.99 -3.15 21.49
C GLU A 12 21.83 -2.43 20.44
N SER A 13 21.21 -2.12 19.30
CA SER A 13 21.30 -0.82 18.63
C SER A 13 20.19 -0.77 17.59
N ASP A 14 19.17 0.05 17.85
CA ASP A 14 18.23 0.63 16.87
C ASP A 14 16.98 -0.15 16.42
N VAL A 15 16.44 -1.11 17.18
CA VAL A 15 15.15 -1.77 16.85
C VAL A 15 14.23 -1.84 18.07
N GLY A 16 12.92 -1.56 17.89
CA GLY A 16 11.92 -1.48 18.96
C GLY A 16 11.73 -2.78 19.77
N ALA A 17 10.86 -2.74 20.78
CA ALA A 17 10.52 -3.94 21.54
C ALA A 17 9.84 -4.98 20.63
N ASN A 18 10.19 -6.26 20.80
CA ASN A 18 9.77 -7.34 19.91
C ASN A 18 8.96 -8.40 20.68
N TYR A 19 7.81 -8.80 20.13
CA TYR A 19 6.97 -9.88 20.68
C TYR A 19 7.03 -11.13 19.81
N ILE A 20 7.21 -12.30 20.43
CA ILE A 20 6.89 -13.56 19.73
C ILE A 20 5.38 -13.61 19.52
N MET A 21 4.98 -13.80 18.27
CA MET A 21 3.60 -14.01 17.89
C MET A 21 3.27 -15.48 17.66
N ALA A 22 4.22 -16.25 17.15
CA ALA A 22 4.09 -17.69 16.91
C ALA A 22 5.45 -18.39 16.98
N PHE A 23 5.45 -19.69 17.25
CA PHE A 23 6.66 -20.54 17.24
C PHE A 23 6.92 -21.18 15.87
N ARG A 24 5.92 -21.12 14.98
CA ARG A 24 6.01 -21.58 13.60
C ARG A 24 5.26 -20.60 12.68
N PRO A 25 5.73 -20.38 11.44
CA PRO A 25 5.03 -19.53 10.46
C PRO A 25 3.57 -19.90 10.25
N GLU A 26 3.25 -21.21 10.22
CA GLU A 26 1.90 -21.73 10.03
C GLU A 26 0.96 -21.45 11.21
N ASP A 27 1.50 -21.19 12.40
CA ASP A 27 0.73 -20.90 13.61
C ASP A 27 0.43 -19.39 13.75
N TYR A 28 0.97 -18.54 12.87
CA TYR A 28 0.70 -17.11 12.88
C TYR A 28 -0.67 -16.80 12.27
N ASP A 29 -1.56 -16.26 13.09
CA ASP A 29 -2.85 -15.74 12.65
C ASP A 29 -2.72 -14.27 12.24
N ILE A 30 -3.06 -13.96 10.99
CA ILE A 30 -3.05 -12.58 10.48
C ILE A 30 -4.28 -11.86 11.03
N PHE A 31 -4.06 -11.06 12.07
CA PHE A 31 -5.12 -10.30 12.72
C PHE A 31 -5.30 -8.88 12.16
N GLU A 32 -4.28 -8.33 11.50
CA GLU A 32 -4.31 -6.98 10.93
C GLU A 32 -3.36 -6.88 9.73
N TYR A 33 -3.88 -6.55 8.56
CA TYR A 33 -3.10 -6.44 7.32
C TYR A 33 -2.36 -5.09 7.21
N ARG A 34 -2.72 -4.12 8.07
CA ARG A 34 -2.18 -2.75 8.05
C ARG A 34 -0.94 -2.53 8.90
N ILE A 35 -0.51 -3.53 9.66
CA ILE A 35 0.77 -3.49 10.39
C ILE A 35 1.91 -4.00 9.54
N ASN A 36 3.14 -3.71 9.95
CA ASN A 36 4.32 -4.31 9.36
C ASN A 36 4.24 -5.83 9.41
N LYS A 37 4.78 -6.47 8.37
CA LYS A 37 4.94 -7.92 8.39
C LYS A 37 5.85 -8.31 9.55
N PRO A 38 5.51 -9.35 10.32
CA PRO A 38 6.44 -9.89 11.28
C PRO A 38 7.59 -10.57 10.55
N ILE A 39 8.68 -10.77 11.27
CA ILE A 39 9.91 -11.36 10.76
C ILE A 39 9.99 -12.81 11.25
N ALA A 40 10.35 -13.72 10.35
CA ALA A 40 10.70 -15.09 10.72
C ALA A 40 12.19 -15.12 11.10
N VAL A 41 12.49 -15.60 12.31
CA VAL A 41 13.87 -15.74 12.79
C VAL A 41 14.33 -17.19 12.67
N LYS A 42 15.49 -17.40 12.04
CA LYS A 42 16.14 -18.71 11.89
C LYS A 42 17.51 -18.74 12.58
N ASP A 43 17.83 -19.85 13.26
CA ASP A 43 19.18 -20.05 13.80
C ASP A 43 20.11 -20.50 12.67
N PRO A 44 21.24 -19.81 12.42
CA PRO A 44 22.21 -20.22 11.41
C PRO A 44 22.92 -21.56 11.72
N LYS A 45 22.84 -22.05 12.97
CA LYS A 45 23.45 -23.34 13.39
C LYS A 45 22.50 -24.52 13.20
N ASP A 46 21.23 -24.27 12.90
CA ASP A 46 20.25 -25.32 12.63
C ASP A 46 20.20 -25.63 11.12
N ASN A 47 20.73 -26.80 10.77
CA ASN A 47 20.78 -27.32 9.40
C ASN A 47 19.55 -28.16 9.02
N SER A 48 18.51 -28.21 9.86
CA SER A 48 17.25 -28.84 9.48
C SER A 48 16.51 -28.02 8.40
N ASP A 49 15.88 -28.72 7.46
CA ASP A 49 15.02 -28.10 6.43
C ASP A 49 13.76 -27.48 7.05
N PHE A 50 13.40 -27.93 8.25
CA PHE A 50 12.25 -27.49 9.02
C PHE A 50 12.65 -27.31 10.46
N ASP A 51 12.83 -26.05 10.86
CA ASP A 51 12.40 -25.52 12.16
C ASP A 51 12.77 -24.02 12.30
N MET A 52 11.99 -23.15 11.64
CA MET A 52 12.05 -21.70 11.88
C MET A 52 11.32 -21.40 13.19
N HIS A 53 12.02 -20.87 14.19
CA HIS A 53 11.53 -21.06 15.56
C HIS A 53 10.69 -19.94 16.15
N PHE A 54 10.67 -18.73 15.60
CA PHE A 54 9.73 -17.70 16.10
C PHE A 54 9.38 -16.68 15.01
N ILE A 55 8.09 -16.32 14.97
CA ILE A 55 7.59 -15.16 14.25
C ILE A 55 7.57 -13.99 15.23
N VAL A 56 8.32 -12.94 14.91
CA VAL A 56 8.50 -11.78 15.78
C VAL A 56 7.83 -10.56 15.17
N GLN A 57 7.02 -9.88 15.97
CA GLN A 57 6.38 -8.63 15.57
C GLN A 57 6.97 -7.46 16.36
N GLU A 58 7.39 -6.45 15.61
CA GLU A 58 7.94 -5.21 16.16
C GLU A 58 6.83 -4.33 16.75
N THR A 59 7.15 -3.73 17.89
CA THR A 59 6.32 -2.74 18.58
C THR A 59 7.07 -1.44 18.82
N ASP A 60 6.31 -0.36 18.94
CA ASP A 60 6.78 0.95 19.34
C ASP A 60 5.97 1.45 20.54
N GLU A 61 6.53 2.42 21.27
CA GLU A 61 5.95 2.98 22.49
C GLU A 61 5.95 4.51 22.43
N ILE A 62 4.76 5.10 22.54
CA ILE A 62 4.61 6.54 22.72
C ILE A 62 4.39 6.84 24.20
N LYS A 63 5.32 7.58 24.82
CA LYS A 63 5.13 8.11 26.18
C LYS A 63 4.22 9.33 26.12
N LEU A 64 3.01 9.19 26.67
CA LEU A 64 2.04 10.29 26.76
C LEU A 64 2.36 11.21 27.95
N ASN A 65 2.85 10.65 29.05
CA ASN A 65 3.38 11.37 30.21
C ASN A 65 4.22 10.41 31.09
N SER A 66 4.68 10.87 32.25
CA SER A 66 5.51 10.10 33.18
C SER A 66 4.87 8.82 33.72
N LYS A 67 3.54 8.66 33.61
CA LYS A 67 2.79 7.52 34.13
C LYS A 67 2.07 6.69 33.06
N HIS A 68 1.98 7.18 31.82
CA HIS A 68 1.18 6.56 30.77
C HIS A 68 1.96 6.47 29.47
N SER A 69 1.93 5.29 28.87
CA SER A 69 2.43 5.04 27.54
C SER A 69 1.46 4.20 26.72
N LEU A 70 1.55 4.35 25.41
CA LEU A 70 0.83 3.56 24.42
C LEU A 70 1.84 2.66 23.70
N GLU A 71 1.76 1.35 23.94
CA GLU A 71 2.52 0.34 23.22
C GLU A 71 1.65 -0.21 22.07
N TYR A 72 2.20 -0.29 20.86
CA TYR A 72 1.45 -0.67 19.66
C TYR A 72 2.33 -1.39 18.64
N PHE A 73 1.74 -2.23 17.80
CA PHE A 73 2.43 -2.83 16.66
C PHE A 73 2.63 -1.78 15.57
N ILE A 74 3.83 -1.71 15.01
CA ILE A 74 4.20 -0.66 14.06
C ILE A 74 3.34 -0.77 12.79
N PRO A 75 2.58 0.27 12.41
CA PRO A 75 1.81 0.27 11.18
C PRO A 75 2.70 0.26 9.94
N ASN A 76 2.26 -0.42 8.89
CA ASN A 76 2.87 -0.29 7.58
C ASN A 76 2.22 0.86 6.82
N ASN A 77 2.98 1.91 6.53
CA ASN A 77 2.43 3.11 5.88
C ASN A 77 1.80 2.80 4.51
N ILE A 78 2.40 1.91 3.70
CA ILE A 78 1.83 1.55 2.39
C ILE A 78 0.49 0.84 2.58
N ALA A 79 0.40 -0.09 3.54
CA ALA A 79 -0.84 -0.81 3.84
C ALA A 79 -1.94 0.14 4.37
N LEU A 80 -1.58 1.13 5.19
CA LEU A 80 -2.52 2.17 5.64
C LEU A 80 -3.04 3.00 4.45
N LEU A 81 -2.16 3.46 3.57
CA LEU A 81 -2.53 4.24 2.38
C LEU A 81 -3.44 3.43 1.44
N LEU A 82 -3.11 2.16 1.17
CA LEU A 82 -3.96 1.25 0.41
C LEU A 82 -5.32 1.05 1.09
N SER A 83 -5.35 0.89 2.42
CA SER A 83 -6.60 0.74 3.16
C SER A 83 -7.48 2.00 3.09
N ILE A 84 -6.89 3.20 3.15
CA ILE A 84 -7.64 4.46 3.00
C ILE A 84 -8.25 4.50 1.60
N SER A 85 -7.46 4.20 0.58
CA SER A 85 -7.92 4.19 -0.81
C SER A 85 -9.08 3.20 -1.04
N ASP A 86 -8.94 1.96 -0.58
CA ASP A 86 -9.97 0.93 -0.73
C ASP A 86 -11.27 1.29 0.01
N LYS A 87 -11.17 1.80 1.24
CA LYS A 87 -12.35 2.25 2.00
C LYS A 87 -13.07 3.39 1.29
N ALA A 88 -12.33 4.37 0.77
CA ALA A 88 -12.89 5.49 0.04
C ALA A 88 -13.56 5.02 -1.27
N LEU A 89 -12.88 4.17 -2.04
CA LEU A 89 -13.44 3.60 -3.27
C LEU A 89 -14.73 2.81 -2.99
N LYS A 90 -14.77 2.01 -1.93
CA LYS A 90 -15.99 1.27 -1.52
C LYS A 90 -17.14 2.22 -1.20
N ARG A 91 -16.89 3.31 -0.48
CA ARG A 91 -17.91 4.34 -0.19
C ARG A 91 -18.37 5.05 -1.47
N ALA A 92 -17.45 5.46 -2.34
CA ALA A 92 -17.78 6.06 -3.64
C ALA A 92 -18.69 5.14 -4.47
N LEU A 93 -18.33 3.85 -4.60
CA LEU A 93 -19.12 2.88 -5.36
C LEU A 93 -20.51 2.65 -4.75
N ALA A 94 -20.63 2.67 -3.42
CA ALA A 94 -21.91 2.60 -2.72
C ALA A 94 -22.77 3.83 -3.02
N ILE A 95 -22.23 5.05 -2.87
CA ILE A 95 -22.92 6.32 -3.17
C ILE A 95 -23.40 6.32 -4.63
N TYR A 96 -22.52 5.94 -5.58
CA TYR A 96 -22.89 5.88 -6.98
C TYR A 96 -24.05 4.91 -7.20
N LYS A 97 -23.90 3.67 -6.73
CA LYS A 97 -24.91 2.63 -6.89
C LYS A 97 -26.24 3.04 -6.28
N GLU A 98 -26.25 3.69 -5.13
CA GLU A 98 -27.46 3.98 -4.35
C GLU A 98 -28.13 5.29 -4.74
N ASN A 99 -27.37 6.34 -5.01
CA ASN A 99 -27.88 7.72 -5.08
C ASN A 99 -27.69 8.40 -6.44
N LEU A 100 -26.76 7.91 -7.28
CA LEU A 100 -26.39 8.57 -8.54
C LEU A 100 -26.66 7.73 -9.79
N ASN A 101 -26.74 6.40 -9.69
CA ASN A 101 -26.94 5.52 -10.85
C ASN A 101 -28.26 5.88 -11.57
N PRO A 102 -28.21 6.35 -12.83
CA PRO A 102 -29.38 6.82 -13.56
C PRO A 102 -30.35 5.69 -13.96
N ASP A 103 -29.92 4.43 -13.93
CA ASP A 103 -30.79 3.29 -14.20
C ASP A 103 -31.84 3.09 -13.09
N LYS A 104 -31.61 3.68 -11.90
CA LYS A 104 -32.59 3.69 -10.82
C LYS A 104 -33.58 4.84 -11.04
N PRO A 105 -34.90 4.59 -11.07
CA PRO A 105 -35.91 5.63 -11.32
C PRO A 105 -35.75 6.87 -10.43
N LYS A 106 -35.48 6.69 -9.13
CA LYS A 106 -35.25 7.79 -8.15
C LYS A 106 -34.05 8.70 -8.45
N ASN A 107 -33.21 8.34 -9.41
CA ASN A 107 -32.02 9.08 -9.81
C ASN A 107 -32.11 9.57 -11.26
N ASN A 108 -33.17 9.21 -11.99
CA ASN A 108 -33.31 9.57 -13.39
C ASN A 108 -33.98 10.95 -13.52
N ILE A 109 -33.19 11.97 -13.87
CA ILE A 109 -33.71 13.34 -14.08
C ILE A 109 -34.72 13.43 -15.24
N SER A 110 -34.71 12.49 -16.20
CA SER A 110 -35.58 12.56 -17.37
C SER A 110 -37.06 12.34 -17.04
N ILE A 111 -37.35 11.70 -15.90
CA ILE A 111 -38.72 11.41 -15.44
C ILE A 111 -39.23 12.42 -14.40
N VAL A 112 -38.41 13.41 -14.03
CA VAL A 112 -38.76 14.44 -13.04
C VAL A 112 -39.46 15.62 -13.72
N ASP A 113 -40.56 16.09 -13.14
CA ASP A 113 -41.27 17.29 -13.61
C ASP A 113 -40.30 18.49 -13.69
N LYS A 114 -40.39 19.26 -14.77
CA LYS A 114 -39.54 20.45 -15.00
C LYS A 114 -39.52 21.40 -13.80
N LYS A 115 -40.64 21.59 -13.10
CA LYS A 115 -40.74 22.48 -11.93
C LYS A 115 -39.93 21.98 -10.74
N GLU A 116 -39.78 20.66 -10.59
CA GLU A 116 -39.04 20.02 -9.49
C GLU A 116 -37.56 19.75 -9.80
N ARG A 117 -37.12 19.96 -11.05
CA ARG A 117 -35.73 19.67 -11.47
C ARG A 117 -34.68 20.41 -10.64
N VAL A 118 -34.96 21.66 -10.23
CA VAL A 118 -34.02 22.43 -9.39
C VAL A 118 -33.87 21.78 -8.02
N ASN A 119 -34.97 21.37 -7.39
CA ASN A 119 -34.94 20.68 -6.09
C ASN A 119 -34.25 19.32 -6.20
N PHE A 120 -34.56 18.56 -7.25
CA PHE A 120 -33.89 17.31 -7.56
C PHE A 120 -32.37 17.50 -7.70
N LEU A 121 -31.93 18.50 -8.48
CA LEU A 121 -30.50 18.77 -8.66
C LEU A 121 -29.85 19.17 -7.33
N LYS A 122 -30.49 20.02 -6.52
CA LYS A 122 -29.97 20.39 -5.18
C LYS A 122 -29.80 19.18 -4.27
N ASP A 123 -30.76 18.26 -4.27
CA ASP A 123 -30.66 17.00 -3.51
C ASP A 123 -29.48 16.15 -4.02
N LYS A 124 -29.39 15.94 -5.33
CA LYS A 124 -28.33 15.14 -5.94
C LYS A 124 -26.93 15.75 -5.79
N SER A 125 -26.81 17.08 -5.76
CA SER A 125 -25.53 17.77 -5.60
C SER A 125 -24.76 17.31 -4.37
N LYS A 126 -25.44 17.01 -3.26
CA LYS A 126 -24.78 16.49 -2.04
C LYS A 126 -24.06 15.17 -2.32
N TYR A 127 -24.80 14.22 -2.92
CA TYR A 127 -24.24 12.92 -3.31
C TYR A 127 -23.15 13.03 -4.39
N TYR A 128 -23.24 14.01 -5.29
CA TYR A 128 -22.17 14.26 -6.25
C TYR A 128 -20.89 14.71 -5.55
N CYS A 129 -20.98 15.64 -4.59
CA CYS A 129 -19.82 16.08 -3.81
C CYS A 129 -19.23 14.90 -3.01
N ASP A 130 -20.04 14.20 -2.22
CA ASP A 130 -19.59 13.06 -1.41
C ASP A 130 -18.91 11.98 -2.29
N TYR A 131 -19.49 11.68 -3.46
CA TYR A 131 -18.89 10.74 -4.41
C TYR A 131 -17.53 11.22 -4.93
N ILE A 132 -17.43 12.48 -5.33
CA ILE A 132 -16.19 13.07 -5.87
C ILE A 132 -15.10 13.06 -4.79
N GLU A 133 -15.41 13.50 -3.57
CA GLU A 133 -14.47 13.51 -2.43
C GLU A 133 -13.90 12.10 -2.16
N GLU A 134 -14.74 11.08 -2.19
CA GLU A 134 -14.33 9.70 -1.97
C GLU A 134 -13.49 9.15 -3.15
N VAL A 135 -13.82 9.49 -4.40
CA VAL A 135 -13.00 9.11 -5.56
C VAL A 135 -11.64 9.79 -5.53
N GLU A 136 -11.58 11.08 -5.22
CA GLU A 136 -10.31 11.82 -5.11
C GLU A 136 -9.44 11.29 -3.98
N THR A 137 -10.05 10.99 -2.83
CA THR A 137 -9.39 10.30 -1.72
C THR A 137 -8.82 8.97 -2.20
N ALA A 138 -9.61 8.15 -2.91
CA ALA A 138 -9.13 6.88 -3.45
C ALA A 138 -7.93 7.05 -4.40
N ILE A 139 -7.99 8.02 -5.32
CA ILE A 139 -6.94 8.31 -6.29
C ILE A 139 -5.65 8.75 -5.60
N VAL A 140 -5.72 9.76 -4.73
CA VAL A 140 -4.55 10.34 -4.07
C VAL A 140 -3.87 9.30 -3.20
N PHE A 141 -4.62 8.60 -2.34
CA PHE A 141 -4.02 7.62 -1.44
C PHE A 141 -3.52 6.37 -2.17
N SER A 142 -4.19 5.94 -3.25
CA SER A 142 -3.70 4.84 -4.10
C SER A 142 -2.37 5.20 -4.75
N TYR A 143 -2.26 6.41 -5.31
CA TYR A 143 -1.02 6.87 -5.93
C TYR A 143 0.10 7.02 -4.91
N THR A 144 -0.18 7.64 -3.75
CA THR A 144 0.82 7.79 -2.67
C THR A 144 1.32 6.44 -2.16
N ALA A 145 0.45 5.42 -2.10
CA ALA A 145 0.85 4.08 -1.70
C ALA A 145 1.89 3.47 -2.65
N ILE A 146 1.66 3.53 -3.97
CA ILE A 146 2.61 2.99 -4.94
C ILE A 146 3.90 3.82 -5.03
N GLU A 147 3.83 5.13 -4.77
CA GLU A 147 5.01 5.99 -4.66
C GLU A 147 5.89 5.61 -3.47
N ALA A 148 5.27 5.47 -2.29
CA ALA A 148 5.96 5.01 -1.09
C ALA A 148 6.57 3.62 -1.31
N PHE A 149 5.80 2.69 -1.89
CA PHE A 149 6.28 1.36 -2.27
C PHE A 149 7.51 1.43 -3.18
N ALA A 150 7.46 2.20 -4.27
CA ALA A 150 8.57 2.27 -5.20
C ALA A 150 9.85 2.80 -4.54
N ASN A 151 9.74 3.84 -3.71
CA ASN A 151 10.88 4.42 -3.01
C ASN A 151 11.53 3.44 -2.03
N ILE A 152 10.74 2.77 -1.17
CA ILE A 152 11.30 1.81 -0.21
C ILE A 152 11.88 0.57 -0.89
N SER A 153 11.40 0.24 -2.09
CA SER A 153 11.81 -0.95 -2.85
C SER A 153 13.16 -0.75 -3.54
N ILE A 154 13.65 0.49 -3.67
CA ILE A 154 14.95 0.76 -4.28
C ILE A 154 16.06 0.54 -3.23
N PRO A 155 17.04 -0.37 -3.48
CA PRO A 155 18.18 -0.58 -2.60
C PRO A 155 19.08 0.66 -2.48
N HIS A 156 19.76 0.82 -1.35
CA HIS A 156 20.64 1.97 -1.12
C HIS A 156 21.81 2.06 -2.11
N ASN A 157 22.30 0.91 -2.59
CA ASN A 157 23.42 0.80 -3.53
C ASN A 157 22.99 0.75 -5.01
N TYR A 158 21.71 0.91 -5.31
CA TYR A 158 21.24 0.93 -6.69
C TYR A 158 21.63 2.23 -7.38
N LEU A 159 22.18 2.11 -8.59
CA LEU A 159 22.61 3.22 -9.43
C LEU A 159 21.77 3.24 -10.71
N TYR A 160 21.13 4.37 -10.97
CA TYR A 160 20.33 4.57 -12.18
C TYR A 160 21.04 5.50 -13.16
N HIS A 161 21.28 5.03 -14.38
CA HIS A 161 21.76 5.87 -15.47
C HIS A 161 20.59 6.63 -16.10
N SER A 162 20.60 7.96 -15.99
CA SER A 162 19.53 8.80 -16.54
C SER A 162 19.47 8.66 -18.06
N LYS A 163 18.26 8.38 -18.58
CA LYS A 163 18.01 8.35 -20.03
C LYS A 163 17.97 9.76 -20.64
N ASP A 164 17.55 10.75 -19.85
CA ASP A 164 17.34 12.13 -20.33
C ASP A 164 18.60 12.98 -20.22
N LYS A 165 19.55 12.59 -19.37
CA LYS A 165 20.80 13.31 -19.14
C LYS A 165 21.99 12.37 -19.27
N ALA A 166 22.61 12.37 -20.44
CA ALA A 166 23.78 11.54 -20.73
C ALA A 166 24.88 11.74 -19.67
N GLY A 167 25.43 10.62 -19.17
CA GLY A 167 26.49 10.62 -18.15
C GLY A 167 26.03 10.87 -16.72
N VAL A 168 24.74 11.17 -16.48
CA VAL A 168 24.23 11.40 -15.13
C VAL A 168 23.81 10.09 -14.47
N ILE A 169 24.38 9.80 -13.31
CA ILE A 169 24.04 8.66 -12.46
C ILE A 169 23.27 9.18 -11.24
N TYR A 170 22.10 8.60 -10.99
CA TYR A 170 21.30 8.85 -9.80
C TYR A 170 21.47 7.72 -8.79
N GLU A 171 21.89 8.10 -7.58
CA GLU A 171 21.79 7.25 -6.38
C GLU A 171 20.37 7.30 -5.81
N LYS A 172 20.05 6.42 -4.87
CA LYS A 172 18.71 6.28 -4.27
C LYS A 172 18.01 7.60 -3.94
N LYS A 173 18.65 8.52 -3.20
CA LYS A 173 18.04 9.81 -2.83
C LYS A 173 17.69 10.66 -4.05
N ALA A 174 18.53 10.63 -5.09
CA ALA A 174 18.26 11.34 -6.33
C ALA A 174 17.14 10.66 -7.13
N ILE A 175 17.10 9.32 -7.16
CA ILE A 175 16.02 8.56 -7.79
C ILE A 175 14.68 8.89 -7.11
N GLU A 176 14.62 8.80 -5.78
CA GLU A 176 13.42 9.09 -4.99
C GLU A 176 12.84 10.48 -5.27
N ARG A 177 13.71 11.48 -5.41
CA ARG A 177 13.31 12.89 -5.59
C ARG A 177 13.04 13.31 -7.03
N TRP A 178 13.84 12.84 -7.99
CA TRP A 178 13.87 13.42 -9.34
C TRP A 178 13.37 12.47 -10.42
N THR A 179 13.22 11.18 -10.13
CA THR A 179 12.75 10.22 -11.13
C THR A 179 11.22 10.08 -11.06
N PRO A 180 10.51 10.22 -12.20
CA PRO A 180 9.07 10.00 -12.25
C PRO A 180 8.67 8.60 -11.79
N LEU A 181 7.52 8.48 -11.12
CA LEU A 181 7.08 7.19 -10.59
C LEU A 181 6.85 6.16 -11.70
N VAL A 182 6.33 6.58 -12.85
CA VAL A 182 6.22 5.72 -14.04
C VAL A 182 7.54 5.09 -14.45
N GLU A 183 8.65 5.84 -14.40
CA GLU A 183 9.97 5.29 -14.73
C GLU A 183 10.47 4.36 -13.62
N LYS A 184 10.23 4.70 -12.34
CA LYS A 184 10.53 3.81 -11.21
C LYS A 184 9.85 2.46 -11.38
N VAL A 185 8.54 2.45 -11.59
CA VAL A 185 7.73 1.23 -11.71
C VAL A 185 8.02 0.44 -12.99
N SER A 186 8.30 1.10 -14.11
CA SER A 186 8.38 0.43 -15.41
C SER A 186 9.78 0.06 -15.88
N THR A 187 10.81 0.60 -15.23
CA THR A 187 12.22 0.35 -15.55
C THR A 187 13.02 -0.02 -14.30
N ILE A 188 13.04 0.83 -13.27
CA ILE A 188 13.95 0.66 -12.12
C ILE A 188 13.58 -0.56 -11.27
N LEU A 189 12.30 -0.72 -10.90
CA LEU A 189 11.88 -1.87 -10.10
C LEU A 189 12.05 -3.18 -10.88
N PRO A 190 11.67 -3.28 -12.18
CA PRO A 190 11.99 -4.45 -12.99
C PRO A 190 13.48 -4.82 -13.00
N ASP A 191 14.38 -3.83 -13.08
CA ASP A 191 15.83 -4.05 -13.04
C ASP A 191 16.31 -4.49 -11.66
N THR A 192 15.96 -3.72 -10.62
CA THR A 192 16.26 -3.99 -9.21
C THR A 192 15.93 -5.43 -8.81
N TYR A 193 14.77 -5.88 -9.27
CA TYR A 193 14.20 -7.15 -8.87
C TYR A 193 14.36 -8.23 -9.94
N ASN A 194 14.96 -7.95 -11.10
CA ASN A 194 15.10 -8.90 -12.21
C ASN A 194 13.77 -9.56 -12.61
N THR A 195 12.73 -8.74 -12.85
CA THR A 195 11.41 -9.19 -13.29
C THR A 195 11.06 -8.71 -14.69
N LYS A 196 10.04 -9.31 -15.30
CA LYS A 196 9.54 -8.94 -16.62
C LYS A 196 9.01 -7.49 -16.62
N SER A 197 9.02 -6.87 -17.78
CA SER A 197 8.44 -5.53 -17.92
C SER A 197 6.92 -5.54 -17.65
N ILE A 198 6.46 -4.61 -16.83
CA ILE A 198 5.04 -4.38 -16.56
C ILE A 198 4.33 -3.63 -17.70
N LYS A 199 5.08 -3.01 -18.63
CA LYS A 199 4.58 -2.03 -19.62
C LYS A 199 3.45 -2.55 -20.52
N ASN A 200 3.47 -3.85 -20.82
CA ASN A 200 2.50 -4.49 -21.73
C ASN A 200 1.23 -4.98 -21.00
N LYS A 201 1.12 -4.80 -19.68
CA LYS A 201 -0.03 -5.25 -18.90
C LYS A 201 -1.08 -4.13 -18.77
N SER A 202 -2.35 -4.50 -18.79
CA SER A 202 -3.48 -3.57 -18.60
C SER A 202 -3.38 -2.78 -17.29
N ILE A 203 -2.89 -3.42 -16.21
CA ILE A 203 -2.67 -2.78 -14.91
C ILE A 203 -1.75 -1.56 -15.00
N PHE A 204 -0.75 -1.58 -15.89
CA PHE A 204 0.17 -0.45 -16.08
C PHE A 204 -0.51 0.73 -16.78
N ASN A 205 -1.41 0.46 -17.73
CA ASN A 205 -2.21 1.51 -18.36
C ASN A 205 -3.18 2.16 -17.37
N ASN A 206 -3.76 1.38 -16.45
CA ASN A 206 -4.59 1.93 -15.38
C ASN A 206 -3.76 2.75 -14.39
N PHE A 207 -2.57 2.29 -14.02
CA PHE A 207 -1.64 3.04 -13.17
C PHE A 207 -1.20 4.37 -13.81
N LYS A 208 -0.93 4.41 -15.13
CA LYS A 208 -0.65 5.68 -15.82
C LYS A 208 -1.85 6.65 -15.75
N LYS A 209 -3.08 6.14 -15.88
CA LYS A 209 -4.29 6.96 -15.70
C LYS A 209 -4.44 7.45 -14.26
N LEU A 210 -4.09 6.61 -13.27
CA LEU A 210 -4.07 7.01 -11.86
C LEU A 210 -3.12 8.19 -11.64
N GLU A 211 -1.91 8.14 -12.19
CA GLU A 211 -0.96 9.26 -12.16
C GLU A 211 -1.53 10.53 -12.81
N GLN A 212 -2.14 10.39 -13.99
CA GLN A 212 -2.79 11.52 -14.67
C GLN A 212 -3.90 12.15 -13.82
N TYR A 213 -4.74 11.33 -13.20
CA TYR A 213 -5.85 11.83 -12.37
C TYR A 213 -5.33 12.48 -11.08
N ARG A 214 -4.33 11.87 -10.42
CA ARG A 214 -3.67 12.47 -9.27
C ARG A 214 -3.08 13.84 -9.62
N ASN A 215 -2.41 13.94 -10.76
CA ASN A 215 -1.81 15.19 -11.21
C ASN A 215 -2.88 16.26 -11.49
N ALA A 216 -4.02 15.88 -12.07
CA ALA A 216 -5.14 16.81 -12.28
C ALA A 216 -5.72 17.34 -10.94
N ILE A 217 -5.83 16.49 -9.91
CA ILE A 217 -6.28 16.88 -8.57
C ILE A 217 -5.31 17.87 -7.91
N ILE A 218 -4.00 17.57 -7.92
CA ILE A 218 -2.99 18.35 -7.18
C ILE A 218 -2.52 19.60 -7.93
N HIS A 219 -2.52 19.55 -9.27
CA HIS A 219 -2.02 20.62 -10.13
C HIS A 219 -3.10 21.21 -11.03
N GLN A 220 -4.33 21.29 -10.51
CA GLN A 220 -5.50 21.76 -11.24
C GLN A 220 -5.21 23.09 -11.96
N LYS A 221 -5.36 23.09 -13.29
CA LYS A 221 -5.17 24.29 -14.12
C LYS A 221 -6.52 24.97 -14.34
N SER A 222 -6.50 26.30 -14.47
CA SER A 222 -7.70 27.15 -14.62
C SER A 222 -8.60 26.82 -15.83
N VAL A 223 -8.09 26.07 -16.81
CA VAL A 223 -8.86 25.63 -18.00
C VAL A 223 -9.75 24.41 -17.74
N GLU A 224 -9.56 23.71 -16.62
CA GLU A 224 -10.25 22.45 -16.28
C GLU A 224 -11.45 22.72 -15.36
N ARG A 225 -12.50 23.40 -15.86
CA ARG A 225 -13.66 23.82 -15.03
C ARG A 225 -14.39 22.66 -14.35
N ALA A 226 -14.85 21.68 -15.11
CA ALA A 226 -15.61 20.52 -14.59
C ALA A 226 -15.40 19.23 -15.41
N ASP A 227 -14.67 19.29 -16.52
CA ASP A 227 -14.51 18.14 -17.41
C ASP A 227 -13.69 17.01 -16.78
N PHE A 228 -12.76 17.33 -15.87
CA PHE A 228 -11.97 16.31 -15.20
C PHE A 228 -12.83 15.44 -14.27
N PHE A 229 -13.84 16.00 -13.59
CA PHE A 229 -14.78 15.22 -12.77
C PHE A 229 -15.56 14.18 -13.59
N LYS A 230 -15.80 14.43 -14.88
CA LYS A 230 -16.49 13.46 -15.77
C LYS A 230 -15.72 12.15 -15.89
N LEU A 231 -14.39 12.19 -15.70
CA LEU A 231 -13.54 11.00 -15.75
C LEU A 231 -13.84 10.02 -14.60
N TYR A 232 -14.35 10.51 -13.47
CA TYR A 232 -14.66 9.72 -12.29
C TYR A 232 -15.87 8.81 -12.52
N PHE A 233 -16.82 9.25 -13.34
CA PHE A 233 -18.04 8.51 -13.66
C PHE A 233 -17.87 7.46 -14.77
N LYS A 234 -16.63 7.23 -15.25
CA LYS A 234 -16.35 6.18 -16.24
C LYS A 234 -16.31 4.80 -15.57
N ASN A 235 -16.77 3.77 -16.28
CA ASN A 235 -16.86 2.39 -15.76
C ASN A 235 -15.53 1.81 -15.25
N ASN A 236 -14.39 2.35 -15.68
CA ASN A 236 -13.07 1.86 -15.30
C ASN A 236 -12.45 2.59 -14.09
N ILE A 237 -13.18 3.47 -13.39
CA ILE A 237 -12.65 4.20 -12.23
C ILE A 237 -12.19 3.25 -11.12
N ASN A 238 -12.93 2.17 -10.88
CA ASN A 238 -12.55 1.13 -9.92
C ASN A 238 -11.19 0.51 -10.27
N ASP A 239 -10.97 0.18 -11.53
CA ASP A 239 -9.73 -0.48 -11.97
C ASP A 239 -8.53 0.48 -11.95
N ILE A 240 -8.77 1.78 -12.14
CA ILE A 240 -7.77 2.83 -11.98
C ILE A 240 -7.37 2.94 -10.51
N CYS A 241 -8.33 3.09 -9.60
CA CYS A 241 -8.05 3.24 -8.17
C CYS A 241 -7.39 1.99 -7.57
N LYS A 242 -7.73 0.78 -8.04
CA LYS A 242 -7.11 -0.48 -7.60
C LYS A 242 -5.76 -0.79 -8.25
N SER A 243 -5.33 -0.01 -9.25
CA SER A 243 -4.13 -0.32 -10.02
C SER A 243 -2.85 -0.37 -9.17
N SER A 244 -2.72 0.46 -8.13
CA SER A 244 -1.56 0.44 -7.24
C SER A 244 -1.39 -0.90 -6.52
N GLU A 245 -2.45 -1.44 -5.92
CA GLU A 245 -2.39 -2.76 -5.27
C GLU A 245 -2.00 -3.85 -6.28
N LEU A 246 -2.54 -3.80 -7.50
CA LEU A 246 -2.22 -4.76 -8.56
C LEU A 246 -0.79 -4.64 -9.07
N VAL A 247 -0.23 -3.42 -9.13
CA VAL A 247 1.18 -3.19 -9.46
C VAL A 247 2.08 -3.74 -8.34
N ILE A 248 1.77 -3.48 -7.07
CA ILE A 248 2.51 -4.05 -5.94
C ILE A 248 2.44 -5.58 -5.99
N ARG A 249 1.25 -6.16 -6.22
CA ARG A 249 1.07 -7.61 -6.38
C ARG A 249 1.92 -8.18 -7.52
N PHE A 250 2.04 -7.48 -8.64
CA PHE A 250 2.89 -7.92 -9.76
C PHE A 250 4.35 -8.15 -9.32
N PHE A 251 4.91 -7.27 -8.48
CA PHE A 251 6.26 -7.45 -7.94
C PHE A 251 6.32 -8.57 -6.90
N TYR A 252 5.31 -8.69 -6.04
CA TYR A 252 5.21 -9.83 -5.12
C TYR A 252 5.25 -11.18 -5.85
N ASP A 253 4.39 -11.35 -6.84
CA ASP A 253 4.24 -12.62 -7.56
C ASP A 253 5.52 -12.99 -8.32
N ALA A 254 6.30 -12.00 -8.75
CA ALA A 254 7.59 -12.22 -9.39
C ALA A 254 8.69 -12.75 -8.45
N HIS A 255 8.54 -12.54 -7.13
CA HIS A 255 9.56 -12.91 -6.13
C HIS A 255 9.16 -13.99 -5.14
N LYS A 256 7.93 -14.50 -5.26
CA LYS A 256 7.38 -15.53 -4.40
C LYS A 256 8.30 -16.75 -4.24
N GLU A 257 8.89 -17.23 -5.34
CA GLU A 257 9.77 -18.41 -5.33
C GLU A 257 11.18 -18.15 -4.79
N THR A 258 11.64 -16.89 -4.80
CA THR A 258 13.02 -16.52 -4.42
C THR A 258 13.12 -15.93 -3.01
N ASN A 259 11.98 -15.75 -2.33
CA ASN A 259 11.82 -15.08 -1.04
C ASN A 259 12.56 -13.72 -0.93
N ARG A 260 12.77 -13.03 -2.07
CA ARG A 260 13.37 -11.70 -2.15
C ARG A 260 12.30 -10.62 -1.90
N ILE A 261 11.60 -10.73 -0.79
CA ILE A 261 10.63 -9.72 -0.37
C ILE A 261 11.33 -8.70 0.53
N ASN A 262 11.12 -7.41 0.25
CA ASN A 262 11.60 -6.38 1.15
C ASN A 262 10.71 -6.39 2.41
N PRO A 263 11.28 -6.44 3.62
CA PRO A 263 10.51 -6.54 4.87
C PRO A 263 9.55 -5.36 5.10
N LEU A 264 9.80 -4.22 4.44
CA LEU A 264 8.94 -3.03 4.52
C LEU A 264 7.75 -3.08 3.56
N TRP A 265 7.64 -4.10 2.70
CA TRP A 265 6.48 -4.26 1.83
C TRP A 265 5.22 -4.64 2.64
N PRO A 266 4.04 -4.13 2.28
CA PRO A 266 2.80 -4.35 3.02
C PRO A 266 2.33 -5.81 2.91
N TRP A 267 1.50 -6.27 3.83
CA TRP A 267 0.71 -7.48 3.56
C TRP A 267 -0.18 -7.29 2.32
N LEU A 268 -0.25 -8.31 1.47
CA LEU A 268 -1.25 -8.39 0.40
C LEU A 268 -2.12 -9.63 0.64
N ILE A 269 -3.43 -9.45 0.56
CA ILE A 269 -4.41 -10.54 0.70
C ILE A 269 -4.05 -11.65 -0.30
N GLY A 270 -3.99 -12.91 0.14
CA GLY A 270 -3.60 -14.05 -0.68
C GLY A 270 -2.09 -14.36 -0.80
N ASN A 271 -1.21 -13.59 -0.15
CA ASN A 271 0.23 -13.90 0.01
C ASN A 271 0.62 -14.02 1.50
N GLU A 272 -0.26 -14.65 2.27
CA GLU A 272 -0.34 -14.62 3.73
C GLU A 272 0.78 -15.41 4.46
N LYS A 273 1.76 -15.97 3.74
CA LYS A 273 2.80 -16.83 4.34
C LYS A 273 4.23 -16.50 3.92
N ASP A 274 4.43 -15.36 3.23
CA ASP A 274 5.76 -14.91 2.84
C ASP A 274 6.30 -13.96 3.93
N PHE A 275 7.04 -14.54 4.89
CA PHE A 275 7.73 -13.80 5.95
C PHE A 275 9.16 -13.46 5.51
N PRO A 276 9.63 -12.22 5.73
CA PRO A 276 11.06 -11.93 5.62
C PRO A 276 11.82 -12.76 6.66
N ILE A 277 12.93 -13.38 6.25
CA ILE A 277 13.75 -14.24 7.09
C ILE A 277 15.00 -13.48 7.56
N VAL A 278 15.27 -13.52 8.86
CA VAL A 278 16.52 -13.03 9.46
C VAL A 278 17.21 -14.18 10.17
N TYR A 279 18.54 -14.26 10.02
CA TYR A 279 19.38 -15.24 10.70
C TYR A 279 19.98 -14.63 11.96
N ASP A 280 19.75 -15.23 13.13
CA ASP A 280 20.31 -14.79 14.41
C ASP A 280 20.68 -15.97 15.32
N ASP A 281 21.73 -15.82 16.14
CA ASP A 281 22.22 -16.87 17.04
C ASP A 281 21.30 -16.99 18.26
N LEU A 282 20.43 -18.00 18.24
CA LEU A 282 19.37 -18.18 19.24
C LEU A 282 19.87 -18.74 20.58
N SER A 283 21.15 -19.08 20.71
CA SER A 283 21.77 -19.52 21.98
C SER A 283 21.66 -18.48 23.12
N LYS A 284 21.28 -17.23 22.79
CA LYS A 284 21.09 -16.12 23.74
C LYS A 284 19.63 -15.88 24.13
N VAL A 285 18.68 -16.55 23.47
CA VAL A 285 17.26 -16.46 23.80
C VAL A 285 17.01 -17.20 25.12
N ARG A 286 16.82 -16.45 26.19
CA ARG A 286 16.43 -17.00 27.49
C ARG A 286 14.91 -16.92 27.64
N LYS A 287 14.28 -18.07 27.86
CA LYS A 287 12.90 -18.13 28.34
C LYS A 287 12.87 -17.49 29.73
N LYS A 288 12.26 -16.31 29.89
CA LYS A 288 11.93 -15.80 31.21
C LYS A 288 10.76 -16.64 31.74
N GLU A 289 11.01 -17.40 32.81
CA GLU A 289 9.98 -18.18 33.51
C GLU A 289 8.90 -17.28 34.13
#